data_AF-A0A6L0XS15-F1
#
_entry.id   AF-A0A6L0XS15-F1
#
_cell.length_a   1.000
_cell.length_b   1.000
_cell.length_c   1.000
_cell.angle_alpha   90.00
_cell.angle_beta   90.00
_cell.angle_gamma   90.00
#
_symmetry.space_group_name_H-M   'P 1'
#
loop_
_entity.id
_entity.type
_entity.pdbx_description
1 polymer ?
#
loop_
_entity_poly.entity_id
_entity_poly.type
_entity_poly.pdbx_seq_one_letter_code
_entity_poly.pdbx_strand_id
1 'polypeptide(L)'
;MQRTSVGYGAFDSLAQLRDDLRKSYEAAKEIEQRDTTLTKSETANTLKETSGLFALGMEKLISPDGSIMEVKDAIARAEDAEREVAALRAEKARLQSTGHGHHSKLSATGSDADVEAFVAYAKELSELHDHLSLARAVFKAVLTKRLEDIRDDRLSQQDKRFTDPKSWDAKKGALERMLQSLRTKTAQLQLSAKTYLDEDEALFLEVMNLATEAGDHVRRGDAMREARDEKLKVFYAECAKLTGWCRQQLTNLEAMQEPDHVQEYCATLADNYPTMSNNFAVLFNSVQEYVQANLIPVHKALLEAEEVWLYLQVSTLERLSKTLFEIHPKSPLDVEVEKYASYPEHAAKFLQDLERYLAAQRSQQDELAELDSAHKECQEVLHTLSGEFAELPSEVHAFAQRAQALRLGYQCFREALLQRLTYISPAASTVVESKRRQEEFENCVRELKSWAAEASHGESWRDIYSKIVEIKQMIKSEQASLEGKRERAMASAQSR
;
A
#
# COMPACT_ATOMS: atom_id res chain seq x y z
N MET A 1 10.65 -36.42 -30.20
CA MET A 1 10.02 -35.21 -29.63
C MET A 1 10.99 -34.59 -28.63
N GLN A 2 11.69 -33.54 -29.06
CA GLN A 2 12.59 -32.76 -28.21
C GLN A 2 11.75 -31.86 -27.30
N ARG A 3 11.98 -31.93 -25.98
CA ARG A 3 11.52 -30.93 -25.02
C ARG A 3 12.52 -29.78 -25.02
N THR A 4 12.11 -28.62 -25.50
CA THR A 4 12.83 -27.36 -25.35
C THR A 4 12.73 -26.88 -23.91
N SER A 5 13.88 -26.69 -23.27
CA SER A 5 14.04 -26.01 -21.99
C SER A 5 13.75 -24.51 -22.16
N VAL A 6 12.68 -24.02 -21.53
CA VAL A 6 12.44 -22.59 -21.34
C VAL A 6 13.14 -22.17 -20.06
N GLY A 7 13.87 -21.06 -20.13
CA GLY A 7 14.85 -20.62 -19.15
C GLY A 7 14.30 -20.38 -17.74
N TYR A 8 15.12 -20.75 -16.77
CA TYR A 8 15.02 -20.38 -15.37
C TYR A 8 15.00 -18.86 -15.23
N GLY A 9 13.85 -18.29 -14.89
CA GLY A 9 13.75 -16.97 -14.26
C GLY A 9 14.20 -17.06 -12.80
N ALA A 10 14.71 -15.96 -12.24
CA ALA A 10 15.45 -15.93 -10.97
C ALA A 10 14.74 -16.44 -9.70
N PHE A 11 13.48 -16.91 -9.79
CA PHE A 11 12.71 -17.42 -8.66
C PHE A 11 11.89 -18.65 -9.07
N ASP A 12 12.21 -19.80 -8.47
CA ASP A 12 11.56 -21.09 -8.76
C ASP A 12 10.28 -21.31 -7.95
N SER A 13 9.95 -20.42 -7.00
CA SER A 13 8.70 -20.49 -6.22
C SER A 13 8.29 -19.16 -5.56
N LEU A 14 7.00 -19.05 -5.22
CA LEU A 14 6.42 -17.96 -4.41
C LEU A 14 7.11 -17.81 -3.04
N ALA A 15 7.66 -18.89 -2.48
CA ALA A 15 8.39 -18.84 -1.22
C ALA A 15 9.73 -18.10 -1.36
N GLN A 16 10.38 -18.23 -2.53
CA GLN A 16 11.69 -17.63 -2.82
C GLN A 16 11.57 -16.13 -3.12
N LEU A 17 10.52 -15.72 -3.84
CA LEU A 17 10.17 -14.31 -4.05
C LEU A 17 9.86 -13.61 -2.71
N ARG A 18 9.17 -14.31 -1.80
CA ARG A 18 8.81 -13.80 -0.47
C ARG A 18 10.04 -13.56 0.42
N ASP A 19 11.00 -14.47 0.41
CA ASP A 19 12.21 -14.32 1.23
C ASP A 19 13.10 -13.17 0.72
N ASP A 20 13.16 -12.96 -0.60
CA ASP A 20 13.89 -11.83 -1.18
C ASP A 20 13.16 -10.49 -1.02
N LEU A 21 11.83 -10.47 -1.01
CA LEU A 21 11.03 -9.29 -0.64
C LEU A 21 11.22 -8.91 0.83
N ARG A 22 11.29 -9.90 1.74
CA ARG A 22 11.59 -9.68 3.16
C ARG A 22 12.98 -9.05 3.34
N LYS A 23 14.01 -9.59 2.68
CA LYS A 23 15.38 -9.04 2.72
C LYS A 23 15.46 -7.63 2.16
N SER A 24 14.78 -7.36 1.04
CA SER A 24 14.76 -6.04 0.41
C SER A 24 14.05 -5.00 1.29
N TYR A 25 13.00 -5.41 1.99
CA TYR A 25 12.27 -4.56 2.93
C TYR A 25 13.07 -4.29 4.22
N GLU A 26 13.77 -5.30 4.77
CA GLU A 26 14.67 -5.12 5.91
C GLU A 26 15.85 -4.19 5.57
N ALA A 27 16.43 -4.31 4.38
CA ALA A 27 17.47 -3.41 3.89
C ALA A 27 16.96 -1.96 3.71
N ALA A 28 15.76 -1.77 3.17
CA ALA A 28 15.14 -0.45 3.04
C ALA A 28 14.83 0.18 4.42
N LYS A 29 14.41 -0.64 5.39
CA LYS A 29 14.13 -0.22 6.77
C LYS A 29 15.40 0.17 7.54
N GLU A 30 16.52 -0.51 7.30
CA GLU A 30 17.83 -0.10 7.86
C GLU A 30 18.33 1.22 7.26
N ILE A 31 18.02 1.52 6.00
CA ILE A 31 18.32 2.79 5.34
C ILE A 31 17.43 3.92 5.92
N GLU A 32 16.13 3.67 6.10
CA GLU A 32 15.18 4.65 6.65
C GLU A 32 15.40 4.93 8.16
N GLN A 33 15.86 3.92 8.92
CA GLN A 33 16.29 4.10 10.31
C GLN A 33 17.64 4.82 10.44
N ARG A 34 18.55 4.66 9.48
CA ARG A 34 19.75 5.50 9.36
C ARG A 34 19.37 6.95 9.04
N ASP A 35 18.45 7.19 8.11
CA ASP A 35 18.04 8.54 7.70
C ASP A 35 17.26 9.31 8.79
N THR A 36 16.47 8.62 9.61
CA THR A 36 15.72 9.25 10.72
C THR A 36 16.57 9.55 11.96
N THR A 37 17.68 8.82 12.14
CA THR A 37 18.70 9.14 13.16
C THR A 37 19.73 10.16 12.66
N LEU A 38 20.01 10.19 11.35
CA LEU A 38 20.79 11.24 10.68
C LEU A 38 20.06 12.58 10.71
N THR A 39 18.77 12.66 10.39
CA THR A 39 18.04 13.95 10.31
C THR A 39 17.86 14.68 11.65
N LYS A 40 17.80 13.96 12.79
CA LYS A 40 17.80 14.57 14.15
C LYS A 40 19.20 14.97 14.63
N SER A 41 20.26 14.35 14.10
CA SER A 41 21.66 14.71 14.34
C SER A 41 22.11 15.86 13.40
N GLU A 42 21.65 15.85 12.16
CA GLU A 42 21.96 16.82 11.10
C GLU A 42 21.30 18.16 11.34
N THR A 43 20.11 18.24 11.95
CA THR A 43 19.49 19.54 12.31
C THR A 43 20.20 20.23 13.48
N ALA A 44 20.85 19.46 14.38
CA ALA A 44 21.71 20.00 15.43
C ALA A 44 23.15 20.28 14.94
N ASN A 45 23.64 19.55 13.93
CA ASN A 45 24.97 19.74 13.34
C ASN A 45 25.00 20.79 12.22
N THR A 46 23.93 21.02 11.45
CA THR A 46 23.86 22.05 10.39
C THR A 46 23.91 23.48 10.94
N LEU A 47 23.49 23.69 12.20
CA LEU A 47 23.65 24.97 12.89
C LEU A 47 25.09 25.20 13.42
N LYS A 48 25.89 24.13 13.54
CA LYS A 48 27.34 24.21 13.80
C LYS A 48 28.18 24.24 12.51
N GLU A 49 27.74 23.58 11.44
CA GLU A 49 28.43 23.54 10.14
C GLU A 49 28.28 24.82 9.31
N THR A 50 27.21 25.59 9.48
CA THR A 50 27.07 26.91 8.85
C THR A 50 28.06 27.94 9.41
N SER A 51 28.55 27.75 10.64
CA SER A 51 29.67 28.51 11.22
C SER A 51 31.04 28.01 10.70
N GLY A 52 31.17 26.72 10.38
CA GLY A 52 32.39 26.13 9.80
C GLY A 52 32.55 26.35 8.29
N LEU A 53 31.46 26.49 7.53
CA LEU A 53 31.46 26.67 6.07
C LEU A 53 32.05 28.01 5.61
N PHE A 54 32.05 29.03 6.47
CA PHE A 54 32.73 30.31 6.18
C PHE A 54 34.26 30.22 6.36
N ALA A 55 34.74 29.32 7.23
CA ALA A 55 36.17 29.06 7.39
C ALA A 55 36.73 28.08 6.34
N LEU A 56 35.94 27.06 5.96
CA LEU A 56 36.30 26.08 4.92
C LEU A 56 36.22 26.61 3.48
N GLY A 57 35.45 27.68 3.24
CA GLY A 57 35.40 28.36 1.94
C GLY A 57 36.71 29.04 1.56
N MET A 58 37.55 29.40 2.54
CA MET A 58 38.90 29.94 2.29
C MET A 58 39.95 28.84 2.10
N GLU A 59 39.76 27.66 2.69
CA GLU A 59 40.72 26.55 2.62
C GLU A 59 40.58 25.72 1.33
N LYS A 60 39.38 25.68 0.72
CA LYS A 60 39.14 24.99 -0.56
C LYS A 60 39.69 25.69 -1.81
N LEU A 61 40.33 26.85 -1.66
CA LEU A 61 41.11 27.48 -2.74
C LEU A 61 42.52 26.86 -2.89
N ILE A 62 42.88 25.87 -2.07
CA ILE A 62 44.15 25.14 -2.16
C ILE A 62 43.86 23.64 -2.06
N SER A 63 43.93 22.93 -3.20
CA SER A 63 43.87 21.46 -3.24
C SER A 63 45.21 20.85 -2.74
N PRO A 64 45.23 19.64 -2.12
CA PRO A 64 46.40 19.07 -1.44
C PRO A 64 47.59 18.76 -2.34
N ASP A 65 47.42 18.79 -3.67
CA ASP A 65 48.45 18.39 -4.62
C ASP A 65 49.18 19.58 -5.25
N GLY A 66 48.93 20.82 -4.80
CA GLY A 66 49.65 22.02 -5.26
C GLY A 66 49.55 22.28 -6.77
N SER A 67 48.58 21.66 -7.45
CA SER A 67 48.38 21.84 -8.88
C SER A 67 47.59 23.11 -9.13
N ILE A 68 48.34 24.18 -9.42
CA ILE A 68 47.86 25.46 -9.95
C ILE A 68 47.38 25.28 -11.42
N MET A 69 46.71 24.18 -11.79
CA MET A 69 46.22 23.99 -13.16
C MET A 69 44.86 24.65 -13.37
N GLU A 70 43.87 24.47 -12.48
CA GLU A 70 42.54 25.06 -12.70
C GLU A 70 42.55 26.60 -12.61
N VAL A 71 43.38 27.16 -11.71
CA VAL A 71 43.58 28.60 -11.62
C VAL A 71 44.39 29.12 -12.81
N LYS A 72 45.40 28.38 -13.29
CA LYS A 72 46.13 28.77 -14.52
C LYS A 72 45.25 28.66 -15.77
N ASP A 73 44.38 27.66 -15.85
CA ASP A 73 43.43 27.50 -16.97
C ASP A 73 42.35 28.58 -16.93
N ALA A 74 41.89 28.97 -15.73
CA ALA A 74 40.98 30.10 -15.58
C ALA A 74 41.66 31.43 -15.93
N ILE A 75 42.92 31.64 -15.53
CA ILE A 75 43.71 32.82 -15.90
C ILE A 75 43.99 32.82 -17.40
N ALA A 76 44.38 31.69 -17.99
CA ALA A 76 44.62 31.59 -19.43
C ALA A 76 43.35 31.86 -20.24
N ARG A 77 42.18 31.34 -19.81
CA ARG A 77 40.88 31.66 -20.42
C ARG A 77 40.50 33.13 -20.25
N ALA A 78 40.82 33.75 -19.12
CA ALA A 78 40.60 35.17 -18.90
C ALA A 78 41.53 36.04 -19.77
N GLU A 79 42.80 35.65 -19.91
CA GLU A 79 43.77 36.32 -20.79
C GLU A 79 43.44 36.15 -22.28
N ASP A 80 42.92 34.98 -22.69
CA ASP A 80 42.38 34.75 -24.04
C ASP A 80 41.16 35.65 -24.30
N ALA A 81 40.22 35.73 -23.34
CA ALA A 81 39.05 36.60 -23.44
C ALA A 81 39.46 38.09 -23.45
N GLU A 82 40.45 38.51 -22.66
CA GLU A 82 40.99 39.87 -22.70
C GLU A 82 41.69 40.18 -24.03
N ARG A 83 42.41 39.22 -24.62
CA ARG A 83 42.99 39.36 -25.96
C ARG A 83 41.91 39.45 -27.04
N GLU A 84 40.84 38.68 -26.95
CA GLU A 84 39.69 38.77 -27.86
C GLU A 84 38.99 40.12 -27.72
N VAL A 85 38.78 40.60 -26.50
CA VAL A 85 38.21 41.94 -26.25
C VAL A 85 39.14 43.05 -26.74
N ALA A 86 40.46 42.91 -26.59
CA ALA A 86 41.43 43.86 -27.12
C ALA A 86 41.45 43.85 -28.66
N ALA A 87 41.35 42.67 -29.29
CA ALA A 87 41.23 42.53 -30.74
C ALA A 87 39.92 43.15 -31.26
N LEU A 88 38.79 42.93 -30.58
CA LEU A 88 37.51 43.54 -30.91
C LEU A 88 37.53 45.07 -30.69
N ARG A 89 38.24 45.57 -29.67
CA ARG A 89 38.44 47.02 -29.48
C ARG A 89 39.36 47.62 -30.54
N ALA A 90 40.42 46.92 -30.94
CA ALA A 90 41.31 47.34 -32.01
C ALA A 90 40.58 47.33 -33.36
N GLU A 91 39.73 46.34 -33.61
CA GLU A 91 38.90 46.25 -34.82
C GLU A 91 37.80 47.33 -34.82
N LYS A 92 37.19 47.60 -33.67
CA LYS A 92 36.27 48.73 -33.50
C LYS A 92 36.98 50.07 -33.77
N ALA A 93 38.19 50.26 -33.26
CA ALA A 93 39.00 51.46 -33.51
C ALA A 93 39.47 51.56 -34.98
N ARG A 94 39.78 50.42 -35.62
CA ARG A 94 40.09 50.34 -37.05
C ARG A 94 38.87 50.74 -37.87
N LEU A 95 37.69 50.19 -37.58
CA LEU A 95 36.44 50.52 -38.26
C LEU A 95 36.03 51.99 -38.05
N GLN A 96 36.22 52.53 -36.84
CA GLN A 96 35.97 53.94 -36.52
C GLN A 96 36.98 54.90 -37.17
N SER A 97 38.25 54.51 -37.31
CA SER A 97 39.28 55.31 -38.00
C SER A 97 39.14 55.26 -39.53
N THR A 98 38.73 54.12 -40.11
CA THR A 98 38.28 54.08 -41.51
C THR A 98 36.99 54.87 -41.74
N GLY A 99 36.14 55.02 -40.72
CA GLY A 99 34.96 55.89 -40.76
C GLY A 99 35.29 57.39 -40.78
N HIS A 100 36.39 57.81 -40.13
CA HIS A 100 36.81 59.23 -40.12
C HIS A 100 37.76 59.62 -41.26
N GLY A 101 38.41 58.64 -41.92
CA GLY A 101 39.31 58.87 -43.07
C GLY A 101 38.65 58.92 -44.45
N HIS A 102 37.37 58.51 -44.56
CA HIS A 102 36.66 58.40 -45.85
C HIS A 102 35.37 59.24 -45.96
N HIS A 103 35.23 60.32 -45.18
CA HIS A 103 34.21 61.34 -45.43
C HIS A 103 34.50 62.28 -46.62
N SER A 104 35.50 61.97 -47.45
CA SER A 104 35.66 62.56 -48.78
C SER A 104 35.60 61.44 -49.82
N LYS A 105 34.46 61.37 -50.51
CA LYS A 105 34.19 60.57 -51.71
C LYS A 105 34.11 59.05 -51.54
N LEU A 106 33.20 58.56 -50.71
CA LEU A 106 32.39 57.40 -51.11
C LEU A 106 30.92 57.73 -50.88
N SER A 107 30.18 57.65 -51.97
CA SER A 107 28.75 57.90 -52.09
C SER A 107 27.97 57.10 -51.04
N ALA A 108 27.40 57.81 -50.06
CA ALA A 108 26.21 57.35 -49.36
C ALA A 108 25.06 57.28 -50.38
N THR A 109 24.76 56.07 -50.83
CA THR A 109 23.54 55.74 -51.58
C THR A 109 22.76 54.58 -50.96
N GLY A 110 23.13 54.15 -49.74
CA GLY A 110 22.22 53.39 -48.89
C GLY A 110 21.34 54.36 -48.12
N SER A 111 20.04 54.31 -48.34
CA SER A 111 19.06 55.09 -47.57
C SER A 111 19.10 54.65 -46.10
N ASP A 112 18.91 55.54 -45.12
CA ASP A 112 18.69 55.15 -43.71
C ASP A 112 17.57 54.09 -43.59
N ALA A 113 16.61 54.11 -44.51
CA ALA A 113 15.54 53.12 -44.60
C ALA A 113 16.03 51.70 -44.94
N ASP A 114 17.11 51.54 -45.72
CA ASP A 114 17.66 50.23 -46.08
C ASP A 114 18.37 49.58 -44.90
N VAL A 115 19.01 50.40 -44.05
CA VAL A 115 19.66 49.95 -42.80
C VAL A 115 18.61 49.51 -41.78
N GLU A 116 17.55 50.30 -41.58
CA GLU A 116 16.44 49.93 -40.69
C GLU A 116 15.73 48.64 -41.16
N ALA A 117 15.52 48.50 -42.47
CA ALA A 117 14.92 47.29 -43.04
C ALA A 117 15.79 46.04 -42.83
N PHE A 118 17.12 46.16 -42.94
CA PHE A 118 18.05 45.08 -42.65
C PHE A 118 18.08 44.71 -41.16
N VAL A 119 18.06 45.69 -40.25
CA VAL A 119 18.00 45.43 -38.79
C VAL A 119 16.72 44.69 -38.42
N ALA A 120 15.58 45.08 -38.98
CA ALA A 120 14.31 44.38 -38.77
C ALA A 120 14.34 42.94 -39.33
N TYR A 121 14.95 42.74 -40.49
CA TYR A 121 15.18 41.41 -41.07
C TYR A 121 16.05 40.53 -40.16
N ALA A 122 17.21 41.04 -39.72
CA ALA A 122 18.14 40.31 -38.87
C ALA A 122 17.51 39.92 -37.53
N LYS A 123 16.66 40.79 -36.97
CA LYS A 123 15.89 40.49 -35.76
C LYS A 123 14.90 39.35 -35.98
N GLU A 124 14.11 39.38 -37.05
CA GLU A 124 13.15 38.32 -37.35
C GLU A 124 13.84 36.98 -37.67
N LEU A 125 15.01 37.02 -38.32
CA LEU A 125 15.85 35.85 -38.57
C LEU A 125 16.35 35.24 -37.26
N SER A 126 16.88 36.08 -36.37
CA SER A 126 17.32 35.67 -35.03
C SER A 126 16.17 35.07 -34.21
N GLU A 127 14.99 35.70 -34.24
CA GLU A 127 13.79 35.16 -33.59
C GLU A 127 13.39 33.80 -34.16
N LEU A 128 13.39 33.62 -35.49
CA LEU A 128 13.11 32.32 -36.10
C LEU A 128 14.11 31.26 -35.61
N HIS A 129 15.40 31.58 -35.66
CA HIS A 129 16.47 30.69 -35.24
C HIS A 129 16.30 30.25 -33.78
N ASP A 130 15.99 31.18 -32.88
CA ASP A 130 15.79 30.90 -31.46
C ASP A 130 14.60 29.94 -31.24
N HIS A 131 13.48 30.18 -31.93
CA HIS A 131 12.31 29.32 -31.82
C HIS A 131 12.58 27.92 -32.36
N LEU A 132 13.32 27.79 -33.45
CA LEU A 132 13.71 26.52 -34.04
C LEU A 132 14.72 25.77 -33.16
N SER A 133 15.73 26.46 -32.65
CA SER A 133 16.73 25.89 -31.74
C SER A 133 16.10 25.39 -30.45
N LEU A 134 15.15 26.15 -29.87
CA LEU A 134 14.36 25.70 -28.73
C LEU A 134 13.52 24.47 -29.05
N ALA A 135 12.80 24.47 -30.18
CA ALA A 135 11.99 23.32 -30.59
C ALA A 135 12.84 22.06 -30.79
N ARG A 136 13.99 22.19 -31.45
CA ARG A 136 14.97 21.11 -31.64
C ARG A 136 15.42 20.53 -30.30
N ALA A 137 15.78 21.39 -29.35
CA ALA A 137 16.24 20.96 -28.03
C ALA A 137 15.15 20.18 -27.29
N VAL A 138 13.90 20.68 -27.31
CA VAL A 138 12.76 20.02 -26.67
C VAL A 138 12.46 18.67 -27.33
N PHE A 139 12.39 18.59 -28.65
CA PHE A 139 12.10 17.31 -29.33
C PHE A 139 13.20 16.27 -29.10
N LYS A 140 14.47 16.67 -29.13
CA LYS A 140 15.59 15.77 -28.78
C LYS A 140 15.47 15.30 -27.33
N ALA A 141 15.11 16.18 -26.40
CA ALA A 141 14.90 15.81 -24.99
C ALA A 141 13.68 14.89 -24.77
N VAL A 142 12.63 15.02 -25.58
CA VAL A 142 11.48 14.09 -25.55
C VAL A 142 11.88 12.72 -26.08
N LEU A 143 12.66 12.67 -27.16
CA LEU A 143 13.13 11.41 -27.77
C LEU A 143 14.13 10.63 -26.92
N THR A 144 14.83 11.28 -25.99
CA THR A 144 15.73 10.59 -25.04
C THR A 144 15.00 9.99 -23.84
N LYS A 145 13.73 10.36 -23.60
CA LYS A 145 12.93 9.77 -22.53
C LYS A 145 12.51 8.36 -22.89
N ARG A 146 12.40 7.50 -21.89
CA ARG A 146 11.89 6.14 -22.09
C ARG A 146 10.36 6.18 -22.21
N LEU A 147 9.80 5.21 -22.93
CA LEU A 147 8.35 5.09 -23.09
C LEU A 147 7.64 4.91 -21.73
N GLU A 148 8.28 4.28 -20.76
CA GLU A 148 7.73 4.11 -19.41
C GLU A 148 7.60 5.45 -18.67
N ASP A 149 8.56 6.36 -18.82
CA ASP A 149 8.49 7.69 -18.18
C ASP A 149 7.42 8.57 -18.82
N ILE A 150 7.20 8.42 -20.13
CA ILE A 150 6.10 9.08 -20.86
C ILE A 150 4.76 8.48 -20.42
N ARG A 151 4.66 7.15 -20.32
CA ARG A 151 3.48 6.45 -19.81
C ARG A 151 3.10 6.92 -18.41
N ASP A 152 4.07 7.23 -17.56
CA ASP A 152 3.85 7.60 -16.15
C ASP A 152 3.76 9.13 -15.92
N ASP A 153 3.50 9.88 -17.00
CA ASP A 153 3.23 11.33 -17.04
C ASP A 153 4.35 12.23 -16.50
N ARG A 154 5.61 11.77 -16.63
CA ARG A 154 6.81 12.53 -16.22
C ARG A 154 7.30 13.51 -17.29
N LEU A 155 6.44 13.86 -18.26
CA LEU A 155 6.73 14.93 -19.19
C LEU A 155 6.55 16.28 -18.49
N SER A 156 7.55 17.16 -18.64
CA SER A 156 7.44 18.51 -18.09
C SER A 156 6.27 19.22 -18.78
N GLN A 157 5.62 20.17 -18.10
CA GLN A 157 4.56 20.97 -18.73
C GLN A 157 5.07 21.72 -19.97
N GLN A 158 6.37 22.02 -20.05
CA GLN A 158 6.99 22.64 -21.21
C GLN A 158 7.05 21.67 -22.39
N ASP A 159 7.48 20.42 -22.17
CA ASP A 159 7.56 19.39 -23.22
C ASP A 159 6.17 19.10 -23.80
N LYS A 160 5.15 19.00 -22.95
CA LYS A 160 3.75 18.76 -23.35
C LYS A 160 3.22 19.79 -24.34
N ARG A 161 3.66 21.05 -24.26
CA ARG A 161 3.22 22.11 -25.19
C ARG A 161 3.81 21.96 -26.60
N PHE A 162 4.94 21.26 -26.74
CA PHE A 162 5.56 21.00 -28.04
C PHE A 162 5.08 19.68 -28.64
N THR A 163 4.60 18.75 -27.82
CA THR A 163 4.13 17.43 -28.26
C THR A 163 2.61 17.32 -28.39
N ASP A 164 1.85 18.26 -27.81
CA ASP A 164 0.40 18.38 -28.07
C ASP A 164 0.15 18.75 -29.53
N PRO A 165 -0.65 17.95 -30.28
CA PRO A 165 -0.88 18.17 -31.70
C PRO A 165 -1.41 19.58 -32.01
N LYS A 166 -2.37 20.08 -31.22
CA LYS A 166 -3.00 21.39 -31.46
C LYS A 166 -2.02 22.55 -31.24
N SER A 167 -1.26 22.48 -30.15
CA SER A 167 -0.25 23.48 -29.80
C SER A 167 0.90 23.50 -30.81
N TRP A 168 1.33 22.32 -31.26
CA TRP A 168 2.36 22.18 -32.27
C TRP A 168 1.91 22.69 -33.64
N ASP A 169 0.70 22.34 -34.09
CA ASP A 169 0.17 22.82 -35.39
C ASP A 169 0.10 24.35 -35.46
N ALA A 170 -0.33 25.00 -34.37
CA ALA A 170 -0.34 26.46 -34.28
C ALA A 170 1.08 27.05 -34.36
N LYS A 171 2.06 26.43 -33.68
CA LYS A 171 3.45 26.86 -33.68
C LYS A 171 4.12 26.63 -35.02
N LYS A 172 3.88 25.49 -35.66
CA LYS A 172 4.29 25.19 -37.03
C LYS A 172 3.78 26.25 -38.00
N GLY A 173 2.49 26.57 -37.95
CA GLY A 173 1.91 27.61 -38.80
C GLY A 173 2.46 29.03 -38.51
N ALA A 174 2.96 29.31 -37.31
CA ALA A 174 3.67 30.56 -37.02
C ALA A 174 5.09 30.57 -37.62
N LEU A 175 5.83 29.47 -37.46
CA LEU A 175 7.18 29.30 -38.00
C LEU A 175 7.18 29.33 -39.54
N GLU A 176 6.21 28.68 -40.19
CA GLU A 176 6.03 28.71 -41.64
C GLU A 176 5.79 30.14 -42.16
N ARG A 177 4.96 30.92 -41.44
CA ARG A 177 4.70 32.33 -41.78
C ARG A 177 5.93 33.21 -41.59
N MET A 178 6.69 33.02 -40.51
CA MET A 178 7.95 33.73 -40.28
C MET A 178 8.98 33.40 -41.36
N LEU A 179 9.14 32.12 -41.70
CA LEU A 179 10.05 31.71 -42.77
C LEU A 179 9.63 32.29 -44.13
N GLN A 180 8.33 32.30 -44.44
CA GLN A 180 7.83 32.89 -45.70
C GLN A 180 8.00 34.42 -45.74
N SER A 181 7.82 35.11 -44.60
CA SER A 181 8.10 36.54 -44.44
C SER A 181 9.58 36.82 -44.70
N LEU A 182 10.48 36.05 -44.08
CA LEU A 182 11.93 36.17 -44.27
C LEU A 182 12.32 35.92 -45.72
N ARG A 183 11.83 34.86 -46.38
CA ARG A 183 12.05 34.63 -47.83
C ARG A 183 11.71 35.83 -48.69
N THR A 184 10.56 36.45 -48.41
CA THR A 184 10.09 37.63 -49.14
C THR A 184 11.01 38.83 -48.91
N LYS A 185 11.46 39.04 -47.66
CA LYS A 185 12.39 40.12 -47.29
C LYS A 185 13.79 39.89 -47.85
N THR A 186 14.31 38.66 -47.85
CA THR A 186 15.58 38.29 -48.48
C THR A 186 15.58 38.66 -49.97
N ALA A 187 14.48 38.37 -50.67
CA ALA A 187 14.31 38.74 -52.08
C ALA A 187 14.20 40.26 -52.29
N GLN A 188 13.44 40.96 -51.44
CA GLN A 188 13.27 42.43 -51.52
C GLN A 188 14.57 43.19 -51.26
N LEU A 189 15.37 42.72 -50.28
CA LEU A 189 16.67 43.29 -49.93
C LEU A 189 17.82 42.81 -50.83
N GLN A 190 17.53 41.96 -51.83
CA GLN A 190 18.52 41.37 -52.75
C GLN A 190 19.67 40.64 -52.02
N LEU A 191 19.36 40.02 -50.88
CA LEU A 191 20.31 39.26 -50.08
C LEU A 191 20.49 37.84 -50.65
N SER A 192 21.69 37.28 -50.48
CA SER A 192 21.99 35.89 -50.84
C SER A 192 21.28 34.92 -49.88
N ALA A 193 20.27 34.19 -50.36
CA ALA A 193 19.59 33.15 -49.55
C ALA A 193 20.58 32.12 -48.99
N LYS A 194 21.59 31.75 -49.79
CA LYS A 194 22.67 30.83 -49.39
C LYS A 194 23.45 31.28 -48.16
N THR A 195 23.55 32.58 -47.96
CA THR A 195 24.35 33.17 -46.87
C THR A 195 23.51 33.45 -45.62
N TYR A 196 22.21 33.71 -45.78
CA TYR A 196 21.39 34.26 -44.71
C TYR A 196 20.14 33.45 -44.37
N LEU A 197 19.81 32.38 -45.11
CA LEU A 197 18.55 31.65 -44.92
C LEU A 197 18.69 30.12 -45.01
N ASP A 198 19.62 29.59 -45.81
CA ASP A 198 19.77 28.14 -46.03
C ASP A 198 19.95 27.34 -44.72
N GLU A 199 20.71 27.86 -43.76
CA GLU A 199 20.93 27.20 -42.47
C GLU A 199 19.64 27.10 -41.64
N ASP A 200 18.85 28.18 -41.59
CA ASP A 200 17.57 28.21 -40.89
C ASP A 200 16.48 27.40 -41.62
N GLU A 201 16.52 27.34 -42.95
CA GLU A 201 15.67 26.44 -43.74
C GLU A 201 16.00 24.97 -43.47
N ALA A 202 17.28 24.61 -43.41
CA ALA A 202 17.72 23.27 -43.05
C ALA A 202 17.32 22.92 -41.61
N LEU A 203 17.49 23.87 -40.66
CA LEU A 203 17.06 23.70 -39.28
C LEU A 203 15.53 23.55 -39.18
N PHE A 204 14.76 24.31 -39.93
CA PHE A 204 13.30 24.18 -40.00
C PHE A 204 12.89 22.77 -40.42
N LEU A 205 13.50 22.22 -41.48
CA LEU A 205 13.25 20.85 -41.91
C LEU A 205 13.66 19.81 -40.86
N GLU A 206 14.80 19.97 -40.19
CA GLU A 206 15.23 19.11 -39.07
C GLU A 206 14.17 19.11 -37.96
N VAL A 207 13.69 20.30 -37.56
CA VAL A 207 12.67 20.45 -36.51
C VAL A 207 11.35 19.78 -36.92
N MET A 208 10.92 19.88 -38.19
CA MET A 208 9.69 19.22 -38.65
C MET A 208 9.78 17.69 -38.56
N ASN A 209 10.94 17.11 -38.91
CA ASN A 209 11.17 15.67 -38.79
C ASN A 209 11.18 15.24 -37.32
N LEU A 210 11.95 15.95 -36.47
CA LEU A 210 12.01 15.68 -35.03
C LEU A 210 10.66 15.83 -34.34
N ALA A 211 9.84 16.79 -34.77
CA ALA A 211 8.49 16.97 -34.23
C ALA A 211 7.59 15.76 -34.55
N THR A 212 7.69 15.23 -35.77
CA THR A 212 6.94 14.04 -36.18
C THR A 212 7.38 12.83 -35.36
N GLU A 213 8.68 12.59 -35.24
CA GLU A 213 9.23 11.49 -34.45
C GLU A 213 8.87 11.60 -32.96
N ALA A 214 9.00 12.80 -32.37
CA ALA A 214 8.64 13.05 -30.98
C ALA A 214 7.14 12.87 -30.74
N GLY A 215 6.30 13.35 -31.67
CA GLY A 215 4.85 13.14 -31.65
C GLY A 215 4.48 11.65 -31.70
N ASP A 216 5.12 10.87 -32.57
CA ASP A 216 4.93 9.41 -32.66
C ASP A 216 5.40 8.70 -31.38
N HIS A 217 6.48 9.18 -30.78
CA HIS A 217 7.01 8.64 -29.53
C HIS A 217 6.05 8.89 -28.36
N VAL A 218 5.53 10.10 -28.23
CA VAL A 218 4.51 10.44 -27.21
C VAL A 218 3.23 9.65 -27.44
N ARG A 219 2.72 9.57 -28.67
CA ARG A 219 1.51 8.78 -29.00
C ARG A 219 1.65 7.31 -28.61
N ARG A 220 2.83 6.71 -28.81
CA ARG A 220 3.09 5.33 -28.35
C ARG A 220 3.06 5.22 -26.84
N GLY A 221 3.66 6.17 -26.12
CA GLY A 221 3.61 6.22 -24.66
C GLY A 221 2.19 6.39 -24.11
N ASP A 222 1.39 7.27 -24.73
CA ASP A 222 -0.01 7.48 -24.37
C ASP A 222 -0.86 6.24 -24.65
N ALA A 223 -0.67 5.58 -25.80
CA ALA A 223 -1.38 4.32 -26.10
C ALA A 223 -1.03 3.19 -25.11
N MET A 224 0.23 3.10 -24.67
CA MET A 224 0.65 2.17 -23.62
C MET A 224 0.01 2.51 -22.26
N ARG A 225 -0.16 3.80 -21.96
CA ARG A 225 -0.83 4.28 -20.75
C ARG A 225 -2.31 3.91 -20.78
N GLU A 226 -3.00 4.20 -21.88
CA GLU A 226 -4.42 3.87 -22.05
C GLU A 226 -4.66 2.35 -21.95
N ALA A 227 -3.81 1.54 -22.60
CA ALA A 227 -3.90 0.09 -22.52
C ALA A 227 -3.70 -0.43 -21.09
N ARG A 228 -2.72 0.13 -20.36
CA ARG A 228 -2.52 -0.16 -18.94
C ARG A 228 -3.76 0.22 -18.13
N ASP A 229 -4.26 1.43 -18.30
CA ASP A 229 -5.35 1.96 -17.49
C ASP A 229 -6.65 1.18 -17.72
N GLU A 230 -6.93 0.75 -18.95
CA GLU A 230 -8.08 -0.12 -19.23
C GLU A 230 -7.91 -1.50 -18.60
N LYS A 231 -6.70 -2.09 -18.66
CA LYS A 231 -6.40 -3.36 -17.99
C LYS A 231 -6.53 -3.25 -16.47
N LEU A 232 -6.01 -2.18 -15.88
CA LEU A 232 -6.10 -1.91 -14.44
C LEU A 232 -7.53 -1.64 -13.99
N LYS A 233 -8.34 -0.97 -14.82
CA LYS A 233 -9.76 -0.74 -14.55
C LYS A 233 -10.54 -2.06 -14.46
N VAL A 234 -10.30 -2.99 -15.38
CA VAL A 234 -10.89 -4.34 -15.31
C VAL A 234 -10.42 -5.06 -14.04
N PHE A 235 -9.12 -5.01 -13.75
CA PHE A 235 -8.55 -5.59 -12.53
C PHE A 235 -9.21 -5.05 -11.24
N TYR A 236 -9.35 -3.73 -11.08
CA TYR A 236 -9.99 -3.15 -9.90
C TYR A 236 -11.45 -3.53 -9.78
N ALA A 237 -12.16 -3.65 -10.91
CA ALA A 237 -13.54 -4.12 -10.91
C ALA A 237 -13.65 -5.59 -10.45
N GLU A 238 -12.76 -6.47 -10.91
CA GLU A 238 -12.71 -7.86 -10.47
C GLU A 238 -12.28 -8.00 -9.00
N CYS A 239 -11.29 -7.23 -8.53
CA CYS A 239 -10.95 -7.11 -7.11
C CYS A 239 -12.18 -6.72 -6.29
N ALA A 240 -12.90 -5.67 -6.68
CA ALA A 240 -14.08 -5.20 -5.96
C ALA A 240 -15.19 -6.25 -5.92
N LYS A 241 -15.41 -7.00 -7.00
CA LYS A 241 -16.37 -8.12 -7.03
C LYS A 241 -15.97 -9.23 -6.06
N LEU A 242 -14.70 -9.65 -6.06
CA LEU A 242 -14.20 -10.72 -5.18
C LEU A 242 -14.29 -10.30 -3.71
N THR A 243 -13.83 -9.09 -3.39
CA THR A 243 -13.91 -8.52 -2.04
C THR A 243 -15.37 -8.37 -1.60
N GLY A 244 -16.25 -7.87 -2.47
CA GLY A 244 -17.68 -7.73 -2.22
C GLY A 244 -18.36 -9.08 -1.95
N TRP A 245 -18.06 -10.09 -2.77
CA TRP A 245 -18.55 -11.45 -2.55
C TRP A 245 -18.07 -12.00 -1.20
N CYS A 246 -16.79 -11.86 -0.86
CA CYS A 246 -16.26 -12.36 0.42
C CYS A 246 -16.91 -11.66 1.62
N ARG A 247 -17.11 -10.34 1.57
CA ARG A 247 -17.83 -9.58 2.59
C ARG A 247 -19.28 -10.04 2.73
N GLN A 248 -19.96 -10.30 1.62
CA GLN A 248 -21.32 -10.85 1.65
C GLN A 248 -21.35 -12.23 2.31
N GLN A 249 -20.38 -13.10 2.00
CA GLN A 249 -20.31 -14.42 2.62
C GLN A 249 -20.06 -14.35 4.13
N LEU A 250 -19.25 -13.39 4.59
CA LEU A 250 -19.03 -13.11 6.01
C LEU A 250 -20.33 -12.66 6.69
N THR A 251 -21.03 -11.69 6.12
CA THR A 251 -22.31 -11.23 6.67
C THR A 251 -23.35 -12.34 6.74
N ASN A 252 -23.43 -13.17 5.69
CA ASN A 252 -24.30 -14.34 5.68
C ASN A 252 -23.93 -15.34 6.78
N LEU A 253 -22.64 -15.62 6.97
CA LEU A 253 -22.14 -16.51 8.02
C LEU A 253 -22.50 -16.00 9.43
N GLU A 254 -22.38 -14.70 9.65
CA GLU A 254 -22.71 -14.05 10.92
C GLU A 254 -24.22 -14.07 11.22
N ALA A 255 -25.05 -13.99 10.18
CA ALA A 255 -26.52 -14.00 10.30
C ALA A 255 -27.07 -15.40 10.66
N MET A 256 -26.35 -16.48 10.40
CA MET A 256 -26.80 -17.85 10.67
C MET A 256 -26.72 -18.17 12.16
N GLN A 257 -27.88 -18.44 12.78
CA GLN A 257 -27.99 -18.81 14.20
C GLN A 257 -28.04 -20.33 14.41
N GLU A 258 -28.74 -21.05 13.53
CA GLU A 258 -28.97 -22.48 13.69
C GLU A 258 -27.73 -23.32 13.31
N PRO A 259 -27.34 -24.30 14.15
CA PRO A 259 -26.17 -25.13 13.93
C PRO A 259 -26.12 -25.85 12.58
N ASP A 260 -27.23 -26.45 12.17
CA ASP A 260 -27.30 -27.25 10.94
C ASP A 260 -27.10 -26.37 9.70
N HIS A 261 -27.70 -25.17 9.70
CA HIS A 261 -27.51 -24.18 8.64
C HIS A 261 -26.06 -23.70 8.57
N VAL A 262 -25.39 -23.51 9.71
CA VAL A 262 -23.97 -23.14 9.75
C VAL A 262 -23.11 -24.26 9.14
N GLN A 263 -23.39 -25.52 9.47
CA GLN A 263 -22.63 -26.65 8.92
C GLN A 263 -22.80 -26.77 7.41
N GLU A 264 -24.04 -26.74 6.91
CA GLU A 264 -24.35 -26.83 5.48
C GLU A 264 -23.74 -25.68 4.68
N TYR A 265 -23.81 -24.46 5.23
CA TYR A 265 -23.24 -23.28 4.59
C TYR A 265 -21.70 -23.30 4.58
N CYS A 266 -21.06 -23.71 5.68
CA CYS A 266 -19.61 -23.89 5.73
C CYS A 266 -19.13 -24.98 4.76
N ALA A 267 -19.89 -26.07 4.59
CA ALA A 267 -19.61 -27.09 3.59
C ALA A 267 -19.70 -26.52 2.17
N THR A 268 -20.75 -25.76 1.87
CA THR A 268 -20.91 -25.07 0.58
C THR A 268 -19.78 -24.07 0.30
N LEU A 269 -19.30 -23.35 1.32
CA LEU A 269 -18.15 -22.46 1.19
C LEU A 269 -16.86 -23.24 0.92
N ALA A 270 -16.66 -24.40 1.56
CA ALA A 270 -15.50 -25.25 1.32
C ALA A 270 -15.48 -25.78 -0.13
N ASP A 271 -16.64 -26.14 -0.69
CA ASP A 271 -16.74 -26.59 -2.09
C ASP A 271 -16.41 -25.46 -3.09
N ASN A 272 -16.68 -24.21 -2.72
CA ASN A 272 -16.35 -23.04 -3.54
C ASN A 272 -14.87 -22.60 -3.42
N TYR A 273 -14.13 -23.13 -2.44
CA TYR A 273 -12.74 -22.74 -2.18
C TYR A 273 -11.80 -22.91 -3.38
N PRO A 274 -11.78 -24.05 -4.11
CA PRO A 274 -10.88 -24.23 -5.24
C PRO A 274 -11.14 -23.21 -6.36
N THR A 275 -12.41 -22.93 -6.64
CA THR A 275 -12.83 -21.92 -7.62
C THR A 275 -12.34 -20.53 -7.22
N MET A 276 -12.52 -20.16 -5.95
CA MET A 276 -12.07 -18.87 -5.44
C MET A 276 -10.54 -18.74 -5.46
N SER A 277 -9.82 -19.77 -5.03
CA SER A 277 -8.36 -19.81 -5.10
C SER A 277 -7.85 -19.62 -6.54
N ASN A 278 -8.49 -20.27 -7.51
CA ASN A 278 -8.18 -20.10 -8.92
C ASN A 278 -8.50 -18.66 -9.41
N ASN A 279 -9.61 -18.07 -8.99
CA ASN A 279 -9.95 -16.68 -9.35
C ASN A 279 -8.90 -15.69 -8.83
N PHE A 280 -8.42 -15.85 -7.59
CA PHE A 280 -7.34 -15.03 -7.03
C PHE A 280 -6.01 -15.24 -7.78
N ALA A 281 -5.69 -16.48 -8.17
CA ALA A 281 -4.49 -16.78 -8.95
C ALA A 281 -4.55 -16.14 -10.35
N VAL A 282 -5.68 -16.24 -11.06
CA VAL A 282 -5.89 -15.60 -12.36
C VAL A 282 -5.78 -14.08 -12.24
N LEU A 283 -6.37 -13.50 -11.19
CA LEU A 283 -6.30 -12.06 -10.94
C LEU A 283 -4.85 -11.61 -10.72
N PHE A 284 -4.09 -12.30 -9.88
CA PHE A 284 -2.67 -12.02 -9.64
C PHE A 284 -1.85 -12.12 -10.92
N ASN A 285 -2.00 -13.20 -11.68
CA ASN A 285 -1.30 -13.41 -12.95
C ASN A 285 -1.59 -12.31 -13.97
N SER A 286 -2.82 -11.77 -13.98
CA SER A 286 -3.19 -10.68 -14.88
C SER A 286 -2.42 -9.38 -14.62
N VAL A 287 -1.99 -9.14 -13.38
CA VAL A 287 -1.30 -7.89 -12.97
C VAL A 287 0.15 -8.09 -12.54
N GLN A 288 0.73 -9.27 -12.78
CA GLN A 288 2.08 -9.63 -12.34
C GLN A 288 3.15 -8.61 -12.77
N GLU A 289 3.05 -8.10 -14.00
CA GLU A 289 3.96 -7.07 -14.54
C GLU A 289 3.91 -5.75 -13.74
N TYR A 290 2.75 -5.38 -13.21
CA TYR A 290 2.57 -4.16 -12.41
C TYR A 290 3.00 -4.35 -10.96
N VAL A 291 2.88 -5.57 -10.45
CA VAL A 291 3.41 -5.97 -9.14
C VAL A 291 4.94 -5.90 -9.17
N GLN A 292 5.58 -6.44 -10.21
CA GLN A 292 7.03 -6.36 -10.42
C GLN A 292 7.52 -4.92 -10.60
N ALA A 293 6.70 -4.08 -11.23
CA ALA A 293 6.96 -2.64 -11.34
C ALA A 293 6.67 -1.85 -10.05
N ASN A 294 6.32 -2.50 -8.94
CA ASN A 294 6.00 -1.90 -7.65
C ASN A 294 4.90 -0.82 -7.72
N LEU A 295 3.87 -1.04 -8.54
CA LEU A 295 2.75 -0.12 -8.66
C LEU A 295 1.88 -0.17 -7.39
N ILE A 296 2.05 0.81 -6.49
CA ILE A 296 1.44 0.85 -5.15
C ILE A 296 -0.08 0.59 -5.15
N PRO A 297 -0.89 1.20 -6.05
CA PRO A 297 -2.33 0.96 -6.08
C PRO A 297 -2.72 -0.50 -6.35
N VAL A 298 -1.95 -1.22 -7.19
CA VAL A 298 -2.18 -2.64 -7.51
C VAL A 298 -1.88 -3.50 -6.30
N HIS A 299 -0.74 -3.26 -5.64
CA HIS A 299 -0.37 -3.94 -4.40
C HIS A 299 -1.43 -3.78 -3.31
N LYS A 300 -1.91 -2.54 -3.10
CA LYS A 300 -2.96 -2.26 -2.12
C LYS A 300 -4.25 -3.04 -2.40
N ALA A 301 -4.69 -3.06 -3.66
CA ALA A 301 -5.92 -3.77 -4.04
C ALA A 301 -5.80 -5.30 -3.89
N LEU A 302 -4.64 -5.86 -4.24
CA LEU A 302 -4.36 -7.29 -4.03
C LEU A 302 -4.35 -7.65 -2.54
N LEU A 303 -3.69 -6.84 -1.71
CA LEU A 303 -3.63 -7.06 -0.26
C LEU A 303 -5.01 -6.99 0.39
N GLU A 304 -5.84 -6.00 0.03
CA GLU A 304 -7.22 -5.91 0.54
C GLU A 304 -8.04 -7.15 0.16
N ALA A 305 -7.94 -7.60 -1.09
CA ALA A 305 -8.68 -8.76 -1.55
C ALA A 305 -8.20 -10.06 -0.87
N GLU A 306 -6.89 -10.23 -0.69
CA GLU A 306 -6.29 -11.36 0.04
C GLU A 306 -6.68 -11.34 1.53
N GLU A 307 -6.64 -10.19 2.18
CA GLU A 307 -7.01 -10.02 3.59
C GLU A 307 -8.45 -10.45 3.84
N VAL A 308 -9.39 -9.96 3.03
CA VAL A 308 -10.81 -10.31 3.18
C VAL A 308 -11.05 -11.79 2.87
N TRP A 309 -10.32 -12.37 1.91
CA TRP A 309 -10.40 -13.80 1.60
C TRP A 309 -9.88 -14.68 2.74
N LEU A 310 -8.74 -14.32 3.34
CA LEU A 310 -8.20 -15.02 4.50
C LEU A 310 -9.10 -14.86 5.72
N TYR A 311 -9.63 -13.66 5.92
CA TYR A 311 -10.57 -13.39 7.02
C TYR A 311 -11.84 -14.24 6.88
N LEU A 312 -12.42 -14.36 5.68
CA LEU A 312 -13.53 -15.28 5.42
C LEU A 312 -13.19 -16.72 5.80
N GLN A 313 -12.04 -17.25 5.36
CA GLN A 313 -11.63 -18.62 5.72
C GLN A 313 -11.53 -18.83 7.23
N VAL A 314 -10.89 -17.89 7.93
CA VAL A 314 -10.75 -17.95 9.38
C VAL A 314 -12.10 -17.86 10.05
N SER A 315 -12.96 -16.91 9.68
CA SER A 315 -14.29 -16.77 10.25
C SER A 315 -15.16 -18.01 10.00
N THR A 316 -15.11 -18.60 8.80
CA THR A 316 -15.83 -19.86 8.48
C THR A 316 -15.35 -21.00 9.37
N LEU A 317 -14.04 -21.16 9.54
CA LEU A 317 -13.47 -22.18 10.42
C LEU A 317 -13.79 -21.94 11.89
N GLU A 318 -13.67 -20.70 12.37
CA GLU A 318 -14.02 -20.33 13.75
C GLU A 318 -15.51 -20.54 14.00
N ARG A 319 -16.38 -20.16 13.07
CA ARG A 319 -17.82 -20.36 13.21
C ARG A 319 -18.19 -21.84 13.19
N LEU A 320 -17.65 -22.62 12.26
CA LEU A 320 -17.89 -24.07 12.20
C LEU A 320 -17.38 -24.77 13.46
N SER A 321 -16.16 -24.45 13.90
CA SER A 321 -15.56 -24.97 15.12
C SER A 321 -16.39 -24.61 16.35
N LYS A 322 -16.80 -23.34 16.47
CA LYS A 322 -17.72 -22.88 17.52
C LYS A 322 -19.01 -23.66 17.51
N THR A 323 -19.65 -23.86 16.36
CA THR A 323 -20.89 -24.64 16.27
C THR A 323 -20.68 -26.11 16.64
N LEU A 324 -19.64 -26.76 16.13
CA LEU A 324 -19.33 -28.16 16.42
C LEU A 324 -18.89 -28.40 17.86
N PHE A 325 -18.21 -27.43 18.48
CA PHE A 325 -17.57 -27.58 19.78
C PHE A 325 -18.15 -26.71 20.91
N GLU A 326 -19.09 -25.80 20.67
CA GLU A 326 -19.88 -25.08 21.70
C GLU A 326 -21.24 -25.71 21.99
N ILE A 327 -21.78 -26.54 21.10
CA ILE A 327 -22.89 -27.45 21.44
C ILE A 327 -22.37 -28.61 22.29
N HIS A 328 -21.13 -29.03 22.07
CA HIS A 328 -20.51 -30.20 22.70
C HIS A 328 -19.66 -30.02 23.98
N PRO A 329 -19.22 -28.83 24.46
CA PRO A 329 -18.32 -28.73 25.61
C PRO A 329 -19.09 -28.76 26.94
N LYS A 330 -20.43 -28.62 26.88
CA LYS A 330 -21.35 -28.93 27.98
C LYS A 330 -21.92 -30.33 27.88
N SER A 331 -21.58 -31.09 26.83
CA SER A 331 -22.00 -32.47 26.74
C SER A 331 -21.12 -33.26 27.71
N PRO A 332 -21.67 -33.80 28.81
CA PRO A 332 -20.91 -34.68 29.69
C PRO A 332 -20.49 -35.95 28.95
N LEU A 333 -20.97 -36.18 27.73
CA LEU A 333 -20.75 -37.38 26.94
C LEU A 333 -19.27 -37.75 26.80
N ASP A 334 -18.36 -36.81 26.51
CA ASP A 334 -16.93 -37.17 26.34
C ASP A 334 -16.34 -37.71 27.67
N VAL A 335 -16.70 -37.09 28.80
CA VAL A 335 -16.26 -37.49 30.16
C VAL A 335 -16.95 -38.77 30.62
N GLU A 336 -18.25 -38.91 30.36
CA GLU A 336 -19.02 -40.10 30.72
C GLU A 336 -18.65 -41.30 29.84
N VAL A 337 -18.32 -41.09 28.57
CA VAL A 337 -17.80 -42.14 27.66
C VAL A 337 -16.45 -42.63 28.15
N GLU A 338 -15.53 -41.75 28.52
CA GLU A 338 -14.23 -42.16 29.06
C GLU A 338 -14.37 -42.89 30.41
N LYS A 339 -15.27 -42.40 31.27
CA LYS A 339 -15.55 -43.00 32.58
C LYS A 339 -16.24 -44.36 32.51
N TYR A 340 -17.15 -44.57 31.54
CA TYR A 340 -17.92 -45.80 31.40
C TYR A 340 -17.44 -46.71 30.28
N ALA A 341 -16.35 -46.39 29.57
CA ALA A 341 -15.80 -47.21 28.49
C ALA A 341 -15.54 -48.67 28.91
N SER A 342 -15.10 -48.89 30.14
CA SER A 342 -14.82 -50.23 30.71
C SER A 342 -15.98 -50.82 31.51
N TYR A 343 -17.08 -50.07 31.70
CA TYR A 343 -18.21 -50.53 32.51
C TYR A 343 -18.88 -51.80 31.96
N PRO A 344 -19.10 -51.94 30.64
CA PRO A 344 -19.67 -53.16 30.06
C PRO A 344 -18.79 -54.39 30.27
N GLU A 345 -17.46 -54.25 30.20
CA GLU A 345 -16.52 -55.34 30.50
C GLU A 345 -16.57 -55.74 31.98
N HIS A 346 -16.62 -54.76 32.89
CA HIS A 346 -16.78 -55.01 34.31
C HIS A 346 -18.13 -55.66 34.65
N ALA A 347 -19.22 -55.21 34.02
CA ALA A 347 -20.55 -55.78 34.18
C ALA A 347 -20.62 -57.21 33.64
N ALA A 348 -20.05 -57.47 32.45
CA ALA A 348 -19.97 -58.81 31.88
C ALA A 348 -19.18 -59.75 32.79
N LYS A 349 -18.03 -59.30 33.33
CA LYS A 349 -17.23 -60.10 34.28
C LYS A 349 -17.98 -60.39 35.57
N PHE A 350 -18.65 -59.39 36.16
CA PHE A 350 -19.48 -59.57 37.33
C PHE A 350 -20.61 -60.58 37.09
N LEU A 351 -21.28 -60.49 35.94
CA LEU A 351 -22.34 -61.43 35.56
C LEU A 351 -21.80 -62.85 35.35
N GLN A 352 -20.61 -63.02 34.77
CA GLN A 352 -19.96 -64.33 34.67
C GLN A 352 -19.63 -64.92 36.05
N ASP A 353 -19.14 -64.10 36.98
CA ASP A 353 -18.82 -64.54 38.33
C ASP A 353 -20.09 -64.85 39.15
N LEU A 354 -21.16 -64.07 38.96
CA LEU A 354 -22.48 -64.33 39.53
C LEU A 354 -23.09 -65.61 38.95
N GLU A 355 -22.99 -65.84 37.64
CA GLU A 355 -23.45 -67.06 36.98
C GLU A 355 -22.75 -68.30 37.56
N ARG A 356 -21.43 -68.24 37.75
CA ARG A 356 -20.65 -69.31 38.40
C ARG A 356 -21.09 -69.55 39.84
N TYR A 357 -21.36 -68.49 40.59
CA TYR A 357 -21.85 -68.59 41.96
C TYR A 357 -23.24 -69.23 42.02
N LEU A 358 -24.18 -68.79 41.18
CA LEU A 358 -25.54 -69.34 41.10
C LEU A 358 -25.51 -70.81 40.65
N ALA A 359 -24.66 -71.16 39.68
CA ALA A 359 -24.47 -72.54 39.25
C ALA A 359 -23.90 -73.43 40.38
N ALA A 360 -23.01 -72.91 41.22
CA ALA A 360 -22.49 -73.63 42.37
C ALA A 360 -23.55 -73.81 43.48
N GLN A 361 -24.39 -72.81 43.75
CA GLN A 361 -25.47 -72.89 44.74
C GLN A 361 -26.61 -73.83 44.31
N ARG A 362 -26.89 -73.89 43.00
CA ARG A 362 -27.84 -74.85 42.40
C ARG A 362 -27.50 -76.32 42.69
N SER A 363 -26.23 -76.61 42.99
CA SER A 363 -25.78 -77.95 43.39
C SER A 363 -26.00 -78.28 44.88
N GLN A 364 -26.44 -77.31 45.70
CA GLN A 364 -26.49 -77.42 47.17
C GLN A 364 -27.87 -77.21 47.80
N GLN A 365 -28.88 -76.66 47.10
CA GLN A 365 -30.21 -76.35 47.65
C GLN A 365 -31.38 -76.75 46.72
N ASP A 366 -32.54 -77.08 47.31
CA ASP A 366 -33.78 -77.53 46.63
C ASP A 366 -34.69 -76.38 46.13
N GLU A 367 -34.40 -75.11 46.45
CA GLU A 367 -35.15 -73.94 45.98
C GLU A 367 -34.71 -73.53 44.55
N LEU A 368 -35.07 -74.35 43.56
CA LEU A 368 -34.55 -74.27 42.19
C LEU A 368 -35.16 -73.15 41.32
N ALA A 369 -36.40 -72.75 41.57
CA ALA A 369 -37.14 -71.91 40.62
C ALA A 369 -36.66 -70.45 40.55
N GLU A 370 -36.34 -69.82 41.69
CA GLU A 370 -35.86 -68.43 41.73
C GLU A 370 -34.40 -68.32 41.26
N LEU A 371 -33.57 -69.31 41.61
CA LEU A 371 -32.19 -69.45 41.12
C LEU A 371 -32.13 -69.64 39.60
N ASP A 372 -33.07 -70.41 39.03
CA ASP A 372 -33.14 -70.65 37.59
C ASP A 372 -33.57 -69.40 36.79
N SER A 373 -34.49 -68.61 37.34
CA SER A 373 -34.88 -67.31 36.75
C SER A 373 -33.70 -66.34 36.74
N ALA A 374 -33.02 -66.18 37.89
CA ALA A 374 -31.88 -65.28 38.02
C ALA A 374 -30.72 -65.69 37.11
N HIS A 375 -30.47 -66.99 36.96
CA HIS A 375 -29.45 -67.51 36.04
C HIS A 375 -29.77 -67.19 34.58
N LYS A 376 -31.04 -67.38 34.17
CA LYS A 376 -31.49 -67.07 32.81
C LYS A 376 -31.41 -65.57 32.51
N GLU A 377 -31.82 -64.72 33.46
CA GLU A 377 -31.72 -63.26 33.35
C GLU A 377 -30.25 -62.82 33.23
N CYS A 378 -29.33 -63.42 33.98
CA CYS A 378 -27.89 -63.16 33.85
C CYS A 378 -27.38 -63.50 32.45
N GLN A 379 -27.82 -64.63 31.86
CA GLN A 379 -27.44 -65.04 30.50
C GLN A 379 -28.00 -64.10 29.43
N GLU A 380 -29.25 -63.64 29.58
CA GLU A 380 -29.87 -62.69 28.65
C GLU A 380 -29.15 -61.33 28.66
N VAL A 381 -28.81 -60.81 29.84
CA VAL A 381 -28.05 -59.56 29.97
C VAL A 381 -26.62 -59.73 29.44
N LEU A 382 -25.98 -60.87 29.72
CA LEU A 382 -24.62 -61.15 29.23
C LEU A 382 -24.57 -61.29 27.71
N HIS A 383 -25.58 -61.93 27.11
CA HIS A 383 -25.73 -62.01 25.65
C HIS A 383 -25.91 -60.63 25.01
N THR A 384 -26.65 -59.74 25.67
CA THR A 384 -26.87 -58.36 25.21
C THR A 384 -25.58 -57.54 25.29
N LEU A 385 -24.86 -57.61 26.42
CA LEU A 385 -23.61 -56.87 26.65
C LEU A 385 -22.42 -57.39 25.83
N SER A 386 -22.32 -58.71 25.65
CA SER A 386 -21.19 -59.36 24.97
C SER A 386 -21.48 -59.77 23.52
N GLY A 387 -22.71 -59.52 23.04
CA GLY A 387 -23.16 -59.82 21.69
C GLY A 387 -23.61 -58.56 20.96
N GLU A 388 -24.86 -58.16 21.14
CA GLU A 388 -25.50 -57.06 20.39
C GLU A 388 -24.79 -55.71 20.56
N PHE A 389 -24.26 -55.43 21.75
CA PHE A 389 -23.60 -54.15 22.06
C PHE A 389 -22.11 -54.29 22.41
N ALA A 390 -21.46 -55.40 22.06
CA ALA A 390 -20.07 -55.64 22.44
C ALA A 390 -19.10 -54.58 21.91
N GLU A 391 -19.36 -54.07 20.69
CA GLU A 391 -18.48 -53.12 20.00
C GLU A 391 -18.84 -51.65 20.29
N LEU A 392 -20.08 -51.38 20.71
CA LEU A 392 -20.60 -50.02 20.89
C LEU A 392 -19.74 -49.16 21.85
N PRO A 393 -19.26 -49.65 23.01
CA PRO A 393 -18.39 -48.87 23.89
C PRO A 393 -17.05 -48.51 23.24
N SER A 394 -16.48 -49.45 22.47
CA SER A 394 -15.24 -49.24 21.71
C SER A 394 -15.43 -48.19 20.61
N GLU A 395 -16.51 -48.28 19.84
CA GLU A 395 -16.83 -47.34 18.76
C GLU A 395 -17.07 -45.92 19.30
N VAL A 396 -17.82 -45.80 20.38
CA VAL A 396 -18.11 -44.50 21.02
C VAL A 396 -16.84 -43.90 21.63
N HIS A 397 -15.98 -44.72 22.25
CA HIS A 397 -14.67 -44.27 22.73
C HIS A 397 -13.74 -43.82 21.58
N ALA A 398 -13.69 -44.58 20.48
CA ALA A 398 -12.90 -44.23 19.29
C ALA A 398 -13.42 -42.95 18.60
N PHE A 399 -14.74 -42.73 18.61
CA PHE A 399 -15.33 -41.46 18.18
C PHE A 399 -14.89 -40.30 19.06
N ALA A 400 -14.96 -40.43 20.39
CA ALA A 400 -14.53 -39.40 21.33
C ALA A 400 -13.05 -39.02 21.16
N GLN A 401 -12.17 -40.02 21.01
CA GLN A 401 -10.74 -39.79 20.75
C GLN A 401 -10.49 -39.04 19.44
N ARG A 402 -11.18 -39.41 18.36
CA ARG A 402 -11.09 -38.69 17.07
C ARG A 402 -11.58 -37.26 17.19
N ALA A 403 -12.70 -37.03 17.88
CA ALA A 403 -13.23 -35.69 18.13
C ALA A 403 -12.24 -34.83 18.92
N GLN A 404 -11.58 -35.39 19.94
CA GLN A 404 -10.54 -34.71 20.71
C GLN A 404 -9.31 -34.36 19.87
N ALA A 405 -8.82 -35.29 19.04
CA ALA A 405 -7.70 -35.04 18.14
C ALA A 405 -8.01 -33.93 17.12
N LEU A 406 -9.24 -33.90 16.58
CA LEU A 406 -9.70 -32.85 15.68
C LEU A 406 -9.77 -31.47 16.36
N ARG A 407 -10.20 -31.41 17.64
CA ARG A 407 -10.17 -30.16 18.44
C ARG A 407 -8.74 -29.62 18.59
N LEU A 408 -7.78 -30.49 18.93
CA LEU A 408 -6.38 -30.10 19.08
C LEU A 408 -5.76 -29.68 17.74
N GLY A 409 -6.04 -30.42 16.66
CA GLY A 409 -5.61 -30.06 15.31
C GLY A 409 -6.14 -28.70 14.88
N TYR A 410 -7.40 -28.39 15.20
CA TYR A 410 -7.99 -27.08 14.98
C TYR A 410 -7.27 -25.97 15.75
N GLN A 411 -6.96 -26.17 17.04
CA GLN A 411 -6.23 -25.17 17.83
C GLN A 411 -4.87 -24.84 17.21
N CYS A 412 -4.10 -25.84 16.82
CA CYS A 412 -2.82 -25.64 16.13
C CYS A 412 -2.99 -24.91 14.79
N PHE A 413 -4.00 -25.28 13.99
CA PHE A 413 -4.26 -24.63 12.70
C PHE A 413 -4.69 -23.18 12.86
N ARG A 414 -5.55 -22.90 13.84
CA ARG A 414 -5.99 -21.55 14.21
C ARG A 414 -4.79 -20.69 14.63
N GLU A 415 -3.92 -21.20 15.48
CA GLU A 415 -2.70 -20.49 15.89
C GLU A 415 -1.79 -20.16 14.70
N ALA A 416 -1.57 -21.12 13.79
CA ALA A 416 -0.76 -20.90 12.59
C ALA A 416 -1.38 -19.86 11.64
N LEU A 417 -2.71 -19.88 11.45
CA LEU A 417 -3.41 -18.90 10.63
C LEU A 417 -3.41 -17.50 11.24
N LEU A 418 -3.64 -17.38 12.55
CA LEU A 418 -3.58 -16.09 13.26
C LEU A 418 -2.16 -15.50 13.23
N GLN A 419 -1.13 -16.33 13.38
CA GLN A 419 0.25 -15.91 13.15
C GLN A 419 0.40 -15.35 11.74
N ARG A 420 -0.05 -16.08 10.71
CA ARG A 420 0.05 -15.64 9.32
C ARG A 420 -0.72 -14.35 9.02
N LEU A 421 -1.93 -14.17 9.56
CA LEU A 421 -2.70 -12.91 9.46
C LEU A 421 -1.99 -11.73 10.15
N THR A 422 -1.35 -11.99 11.28
CA THR A 422 -0.51 -11.01 11.99
C THR A 422 0.68 -10.54 11.13
N TYR A 423 1.13 -11.37 10.18
CA TYR A 423 2.23 -11.03 9.25
C TYR A 423 1.76 -10.51 7.87
N ILE A 424 0.51 -10.73 7.45
CA ILE A 424 -0.05 -10.30 6.14
C ILE A 424 -0.75 -8.96 6.23
N SER A 425 -1.44 -8.65 7.34
CA SER A 425 -1.77 -7.25 7.64
C SER A 425 -0.44 -6.52 7.77
N PRO A 426 -0.24 -5.33 7.17
CA PRO A 426 1.01 -4.60 7.34
C PRO A 426 1.16 -4.27 8.82
N ALA A 427 1.84 -5.15 9.55
CA ALA A 427 2.13 -5.05 10.98
C ALA A 427 2.86 -3.73 11.28
N ALA A 428 3.45 -3.08 10.28
CA ALA A 428 3.98 -1.74 10.41
C ALA A 428 2.92 -0.70 10.78
N SER A 429 1.66 -0.76 10.31
CA SER A 429 0.65 0.24 10.70
C SER A 429 -0.08 -0.17 11.97
N THR A 430 -0.49 -1.44 12.12
CA THR A 430 -1.29 -1.88 13.27
C THR A 430 -0.45 -2.06 14.53
N VAL A 431 0.81 -2.52 14.44
CA VAL A 431 1.71 -2.60 15.61
C VAL A 431 2.23 -1.23 15.99
N VAL A 432 2.52 -0.34 15.03
CA VAL A 432 2.87 1.07 15.33
C VAL A 432 1.67 1.79 15.93
N GLU A 433 0.47 1.61 15.40
CA GLU A 433 -0.74 2.24 15.92
C GLU A 433 -1.17 1.64 17.27
N SER A 434 -1.01 0.33 17.47
CA SER A 434 -1.23 -0.32 18.77
C SER A 434 -0.20 0.16 19.79
N LYS A 435 1.07 0.30 19.41
CA LYS A 435 2.12 0.82 20.27
C LYS A 435 1.90 2.30 20.58
N ARG A 436 1.47 3.10 19.60
CA ARG A 436 1.06 4.50 19.76
C ARG A 436 -0.10 4.62 20.74
N ARG A 437 -1.15 3.81 20.58
CA ARG A 437 -2.31 3.77 21.49
C ARG A 437 -1.94 3.29 22.89
N GLN A 438 -1.01 2.35 23.00
CA GLN A 438 -0.47 1.91 24.28
C GLN A 438 0.33 3.03 24.97
N GLU A 439 1.20 3.73 24.25
CA GLU A 439 1.96 4.88 24.75
C GLU A 439 1.03 6.04 25.15
N GLU A 440 -0.02 6.32 24.36
CA GLU A 440 -1.07 7.29 24.68
C GLU A 440 -1.81 6.90 25.96
N PHE A 441 -2.22 5.64 26.09
CA PHE A 441 -2.87 5.14 27.29
C PHE A 441 -1.96 5.24 28.52
N GLU A 442 -0.70 4.83 28.41
CA GLU A 442 0.28 4.93 29.49
C GLU A 442 0.55 6.38 29.90
N ASN A 443 0.58 7.31 28.93
CA ASN A 443 0.70 8.74 29.20
C ASN A 443 -0.55 9.30 29.90
N CYS A 444 -1.76 8.96 29.43
CA CYS A 444 -3.00 9.36 30.09
C CYS A 444 -3.11 8.80 31.51
N VAL A 445 -2.68 7.55 31.74
CA VAL A 445 -2.65 6.95 33.09
C VAL A 445 -1.60 7.65 33.97
N ARG A 446 -0.45 8.04 33.42
CA ARG A 446 0.58 8.80 34.15
C ARG A 446 0.08 10.19 34.50
N GLU A 447 -0.59 10.88 33.58
CA GLU A 447 -1.22 12.17 33.80
C GLU A 447 -2.35 12.05 34.84
N LEU A 448 -3.20 11.02 34.75
CA LEU A 448 -4.26 10.78 35.73
C LEU A 448 -3.71 10.47 37.12
N LYS A 449 -2.60 9.72 37.20
CA LYS A 449 -1.88 9.48 38.47
C LYS A 449 -1.24 10.75 39.01
N SER A 450 -0.68 11.61 38.15
CA SER A 450 -0.13 12.91 38.53
C SER A 450 -1.24 13.83 39.02
N TRP A 451 -2.36 13.91 38.30
CA TRP A 451 -3.54 14.67 38.69
C TRP A 451 -4.15 14.14 39.98
N ALA A 452 -4.25 12.83 40.16
CA ALA A 452 -4.72 12.24 41.42
C ALA A 452 -3.75 12.51 42.58
N ALA A 453 -2.44 12.50 42.31
CA ALA A 453 -1.43 12.87 43.29
C ALA A 453 -1.52 14.37 43.64
N GLU A 454 -1.60 15.26 42.66
CA GLU A 454 -1.77 16.72 42.85
C GLU A 454 -3.10 17.06 43.52
N ALA A 455 -4.20 16.41 43.14
CA ALA A 455 -5.50 16.55 43.77
C ALA A 455 -5.49 15.99 45.21
N SER A 456 -4.76 14.91 45.48
CA SER A 456 -4.58 14.37 46.84
C SER A 456 -3.69 15.24 47.74
N HIS A 457 -2.85 16.10 47.14
CA HIS A 457 -2.03 17.09 47.86
C HIS A 457 -2.73 18.45 48.02
N GLY A 458 -3.87 18.68 47.33
CA GLY A 458 -4.47 20.01 47.21
C GLY A 458 -5.71 20.28 48.09
N GLU A 459 -6.56 19.30 48.38
CA GLU A 459 -7.74 19.51 49.23
C GLU A 459 -8.00 18.27 50.11
N SER A 460 -8.13 18.49 51.42
CA SER A 460 -8.42 17.42 52.39
C SER A 460 -9.70 16.70 52.02
N TRP A 461 -9.75 15.37 52.11
CA TRP A 461 -10.97 14.57 51.94
C TRP A 461 -12.17 15.09 52.77
N ARG A 462 -11.91 15.84 53.86
CA ARG A 462 -12.94 16.52 54.65
C ARG A 462 -13.62 17.69 53.92
N ASP A 463 -12.89 18.42 53.07
CA ASP A 463 -13.43 19.55 52.31
C ASP A 463 -14.28 19.06 51.13
N ILE A 464 -13.84 17.98 50.46
CA ILE A 464 -14.65 17.31 49.43
C ILE A 464 -15.96 16.78 50.04
N TYR A 465 -15.89 16.15 51.22
CA TYR A 465 -17.09 15.68 51.91
C TYR A 465 -18.01 16.84 52.33
N SER A 466 -17.44 17.95 52.80
CA SER A 466 -18.21 19.15 53.17
C SER A 466 -18.92 19.79 51.98
N LYS A 467 -18.25 19.90 50.82
CA LYS A 467 -18.84 20.35 49.56
C LYS A 467 -19.96 19.41 49.07
N ILE A 468 -19.77 18.09 49.20
CA ILE A 468 -20.82 17.11 48.85
C ILE A 468 -22.04 17.24 49.76
N VAL A 469 -21.84 17.52 51.05
CA VAL A 469 -22.94 17.76 52.00
C VAL A 469 -23.68 19.07 51.67
N GLU A 470 -22.98 20.15 51.34
CA GLU A 470 -23.61 21.41 50.89
C GLU A 470 -24.42 21.24 49.60
N ILE A 471 -23.87 20.51 48.61
CA ILE A 471 -24.58 20.22 47.35
C ILE A 471 -25.84 19.39 47.63
N LYS A 472 -25.76 18.37 48.50
CA LYS A 472 -26.95 17.60 48.93
C LYS A 472 -27.99 18.49 49.64
N GLN A 473 -27.55 19.46 50.43
CA GLN A 473 -28.44 20.39 51.12
C GLN A 473 -29.15 21.33 50.12
N MET A 474 -28.43 21.84 49.11
CA MET A 474 -29.01 22.65 48.03
C MET A 474 -30.01 21.87 47.19
N ILE A 475 -29.69 20.63 46.81
CA ILE A 475 -30.61 19.80 46.02
C ILE A 475 -31.91 19.56 46.80
N LYS A 476 -31.81 19.29 48.11
CA LYS A 476 -33.00 19.11 48.96
C LYS A 476 -33.83 20.39 49.10
N SER A 477 -33.21 21.55 49.24
CA SER A 477 -33.94 22.82 49.35
C SER A 477 -34.61 23.21 48.03
N GLU A 478 -33.97 22.91 46.90
CA GLU A 478 -34.52 23.15 45.58
C GLU A 478 -35.69 22.20 45.27
N GLN A 479 -35.57 20.92 45.63
CA GLN A 479 -36.67 19.96 45.53
C GLN A 479 -37.89 20.36 46.38
N ALA A 480 -37.67 20.78 47.63
CA ALA A 480 -38.76 21.28 48.49
C ALA A 480 -39.40 22.57 47.94
N SER A 481 -38.61 23.44 47.33
CA SER A 481 -39.11 24.66 46.66
C SER A 481 -39.96 24.33 45.44
N LEU A 482 -39.56 23.31 44.65
CA LEU A 482 -40.31 22.84 43.49
C LEU A 482 -41.61 22.14 43.89
N GLU A 483 -41.59 21.32 44.95
CA GLU A 483 -42.80 20.69 45.51
C GLU A 483 -43.77 21.73 46.05
N GLY A 484 -43.30 22.71 46.83
CA GLY A 484 -44.15 23.81 47.33
C GLY A 484 -44.66 24.75 46.23
N LYS A 485 -43.99 24.84 45.07
CA LYS A 485 -44.51 25.53 43.88
C LYS A 485 -45.59 24.71 43.18
N ARG A 486 -45.42 23.38 43.13
CA ARG A 486 -46.37 22.45 42.53
C ARG A 486 -47.68 22.39 43.33
N GLU A 487 -47.59 22.36 44.65
CA GLU A 487 -48.76 22.40 45.54
C GLU A 487 -49.53 23.72 45.43
N ARG A 488 -48.83 24.87 45.36
CA ARG A 488 -49.47 26.17 45.13
C ARG A 488 -50.13 26.28 43.76
N ALA A 489 -49.52 25.71 42.72
CA ALA A 489 -50.13 25.66 41.39
C ALA A 489 -51.41 24.81 41.38
N MET A 490 -51.41 23.64 42.06
CA MET A 490 -52.59 22.78 42.17
C MET A 490 -53.70 23.40 43.05
N ALA A 491 -53.35 24.07 44.15
CA ALA A 491 -54.33 24.80 44.97
C ALA A 491 -55.00 25.96 44.22
N SER A 492 -54.26 26.67 43.35
CA SER A 492 -54.84 27.72 42.49
C SER A 492 -55.76 27.19 41.40
N ALA A 493 -55.57 25.94 40.97
CA ALA A 493 -56.37 25.27 39.95
C ALA A 493 -57.70 24.71 40.50
N GLN A 494 -57.80 24.47 41.81
CA GLN A 494 -59.03 24.03 42.49
C GLN A 494 -59.92 25.18 42.98
N SER A 495 -59.42 26.43 42.93
CA SER A 495 -60.16 27.65 43.34
C SER A 495 -60.74 28.44 42.16
N ARG A 496 -60.68 27.89 40.94
CA ARG A 496 -61.41 28.37 39.75
C ARG A 496 -62.42 27.32 39.36
#